data_AF-X1QRW4-F1
#
_entry.id   AF-X1QRW4-F1
#
_cell.length_a   1.000
_cell.length_b   1.000
_cell.length_c   1.000
_cell.angle_alpha   90.00
_cell.angle_beta   90.00
_cell.angle_gamma   90.00
#
_symmetry.space_group_name_H-M   'P 1'
#
loop_
_entity.id
_entity.type
_entity.pdbx_description
1 polymer ?
#
loop_
_entity_poly.entity_id
_entity_poly.type
_entity_poly.pdbx_seq_one_letter_code
_entity_poly.pdbx_strand_id
1 'polypeptide(L)'
;MEISPDAIIIFQWNGIHINATIFFTWVVMVLLIFISWLATKNLTIGPKISRWQNLLEVIVGYIRQQVREITQQNPDPFIPFLGTLFLFISISSMLTIIPGYKPPTGSLSTTSALAICVFFAIPIFGIAKKGMRGYFKH
;
A
#
# COMPACT_ATOMS: atom_id res chain seq x y z
N MET A 1 9.64 -21.30 18.93
CA MET A 1 8.88 -21.00 17.69
C MET A 1 8.85 -19.48 17.54
N GLU A 2 9.74 -18.91 16.74
CA GLU A 2 9.70 -17.46 16.44
C GLU A 2 8.68 -17.23 15.32
N ILE A 3 7.45 -16.88 15.70
CA ILE A 3 6.30 -16.79 14.78
C ILE A 3 6.23 -15.43 14.05
N SER A 4 6.97 -14.40 14.49
CA SER A 4 6.98 -13.08 13.82
C SER A 4 8.32 -12.82 13.13
N PRO A 5 8.33 -12.36 11.85
CA PRO A 5 9.52 -11.84 11.18
C PRO A 5 10.22 -10.70 11.94
N ASP A 6 9.53 -10.06 12.89
CA ASP A 6 10.07 -9.01 13.76
C ASP A 6 11.10 -9.54 14.77
N ALA A 7 11.09 -10.83 15.09
CA ALA A 7 12.02 -11.41 16.06
C ALA A 7 13.41 -11.67 15.45
N ILE A 8 13.51 -11.68 14.12
CA ILE A 8 14.73 -12.07 13.40
C ILE A 8 15.54 -10.82 13.11
N ILE A 9 16.57 -10.60 13.91
CA ILE A 9 17.52 -9.49 13.76
C ILE A 9 18.56 -9.89 12.70
N ILE A 10 18.59 -9.16 11.58
CA ILE A 10 19.55 -9.39 10.48
C ILE A 10 20.85 -8.63 10.74
N PHE A 11 20.75 -7.42 11.29
CA PHE A 11 21.90 -6.55 11.51
C PHE A 11 21.66 -5.68 12.75
N GLN A 12 22.69 -5.51 13.57
CA GLN A 12 22.67 -4.65 14.75
C GLN A 12 23.84 -3.69 14.69
N TRP A 13 23.54 -2.39 14.68
CA TRP A 13 24.57 -1.35 14.81
C TRP A 13 24.07 -0.25 15.75
N ASN A 14 24.85 -0.01 16.82
CA ASN A 14 24.67 1.11 17.74
C ASN A 14 23.24 1.29 18.35
N GLY A 15 22.55 0.18 18.65
CA GLY A 15 21.21 0.19 19.26
C GLY A 15 20.04 0.16 18.26
N ILE A 16 20.30 0.20 16.95
CA ILE A 16 19.28 0.01 15.92
C ILE A 16 19.29 -1.46 15.48
N HIS A 17 18.17 -2.15 15.72
CA HIS A 17 17.95 -3.53 15.29
C HIS A 17 17.26 -3.53 13.92
N ILE A 18 17.96 -3.96 12.87
CA ILE A 18 17.36 -4.15 11.55
C ILE A 18 16.80 -5.57 11.51
N ASN A 19 15.49 -5.66 11.66
CA ASN A 19 14.77 -6.92 11.60
C ASN A 19 14.46 -7.31 10.16
N ALA A 20 14.18 -8.60 9.94
CA ALA A 20 13.78 -9.11 8.63
C ALA A 20 12.57 -8.36 8.06
N THR A 21 11.60 -7.99 8.90
CA THR A 21 10.47 -7.13 8.52
C THR A 21 10.89 -5.83 7.86
N ILE A 22 11.89 -5.13 8.43
CA ILE A 22 12.35 -3.83 7.90
C ILE A 22 12.99 -4.04 6.53
N PHE A 23 13.86 -5.03 6.42
CA PHE A 23 14.53 -5.37 5.17
C PHE A 23 13.52 -5.73 4.06
N PHE A 24 12.58 -6.63 4.32
CA PHE A 24 11.58 -7.00 3.32
C PHE A 24 10.62 -5.86 2.99
N THR A 25 10.31 -4.97 3.96
CA THR A 25 9.53 -3.75 3.68
C THR A 25 10.27 -2.85 2.69
N TRP A 26 11.59 -2.66 2.85
CA TRP A 26 12.40 -1.88 1.91
C TRP A 26 12.44 -2.52 0.52
N VAL A 27 12.57 -3.84 0.44
CA VAL A 27 12.50 -4.56 -0.84
C VAL A 27 11.17 -4.32 -1.55
N VAL A 28 10.04 -4.44 -0.84
CA VAL A 28 8.70 -4.19 -1.40
C VAL A 28 8.55 -2.72 -1.84
N MET A 29 9.03 -1.76 -1.04
CA MET A 29 8.97 -0.34 -1.39
C MET A 29 9.79 -0.02 -2.64
N VAL A 30 11.02 -0.53 -2.74
CA VAL A 30 11.87 -0.35 -3.93
C VAL A 30 11.19 -0.96 -5.16
N LEU A 31 10.63 -2.16 -5.02
CA LEU A 31 9.91 -2.82 -6.12
C LEU A 31 8.69 -2.00 -6.57
N LEU A 32 7.88 -1.51 -5.63
CA LEU A 32 6.74 -0.64 -5.93
C LEU A 32 7.16 0.64 -6.65
N ILE A 33 8.16 1.35 -6.12
CA ILE A 33 8.67 2.58 -6.73
C ILE A 33 9.16 2.30 -8.14
N PHE A 34 9.88 1.19 -8.33
CA PHE A 34 10.40 0.79 -9.64
C PHE A 34 9.28 0.47 -10.64
N ILE A 35 8.27 -0.31 -10.24
CA ILE A 35 7.10 -0.64 -11.08
C ILE A 35 6.32 0.63 -11.42
N SER A 36 6.02 1.47 -10.43
CA SER A 36 5.31 2.73 -10.63
C SER A 36 6.09 3.67 -11.54
N TRP A 37 7.41 3.78 -11.37
CA TRP A 37 8.27 4.59 -12.23
C TRP A 37 8.31 4.06 -13.67
N LEU A 38 8.49 2.75 -13.85
CA LEU A 38 8.53 2.14 -15.18
C LEU A 38 7.23 2.35 -15.96
N ALA A 39 6.09 2.26 -15.27
CA ALA A 39 4.78 2.45 -15.86
C ALA A 39 4.43 3.93 -16.10
N THR A 40 4.97 4.87 -15.31
CA THR A 40 4.70 6.31 -15.45
C THR A 40 5.71 7.06 -16.31
N LYS A 41 6.90 6.49 -16.57
CA LYS A 41 7.99 7.12 -17.33
C LYS A 41 7.61 7.48 -18.78
N ASN A 42 6.74 6.69 -19.42
CA ASN A 42 6.35 6.87 -20.82
C ASN A 42 4.82 6.94 -20.98
N LEU A 43 4.15 7.73 -20.14
CA LEU A 43 2.70 7.91 -20.25
C LEU A 43 2.34 8.45 -21.63
N THR A 44 1.60 7.66 -22.38
CA THR A 44 1.14 8.03 -23.72
C THR A 44 -0.38 8.14 -23.69
N ILE A 45 -0.90 9.26 -24.20
CA ILE A 45 -2.34 9.48 -24.37
C ILE A 45 -2.63 9.16 -25.85
N GLY A 46 -3.10 7.95 -26.14
CA GLY A 46 -3.38 7.52 -27.51
C GLY A 46 -3.52 5.99 -27.69
N PRO A 47 -3.74 5.50 -28.91
CA PRO A 47 -3.99 4.08 -29.19
C PRO A 47 -2.79 3.16 -28.94
N LYS A 48 -1.57 3.71 -28.82
CA LYS A 48 -0.34 2.95 -28.51
C LYS A 48 -0.05 3.02 -27.01
N ILE A 49 -0.86 2.32 -26.22
CA ILE A 49 -0.66 2.22 -24.77
C ILE A 49 0.43 1.18 -24.48
N SER A 50 1.40 1.54 -23.63
CA SER A 50 2.41 0.58 -23.15
C SER A 50 1.74 -0.53 -22.32
N ARG A 51 2.20 -1.78 -22.45
CA ARG A 51 1.65 -2.92 -21.68
C ARG A 51 1.64 -2.65 -20.16
N TRP A 52 2.67 -1.95 -19.65
CA TRP A 52 2.78 -1.58 -18.25
C TRP A 52 1.78 -0.50 -17.82
N GLN A 53 1.51 0.47 -18.69
CA GLN A 53 0.50 1.50 -18.44
C GLN A 53 -0.90 0.87 -18.41
N ASN A 54 -1.23 0.00 -19.37
CA ASN A 54 -2.52 -0.70 -19.41
C ASN A 54 -2.75 -1.53 -18.14
N LEU A 55 -1.74 -2.27 -17.68
CA LEU A 55 -1.83 -3.06 -16.45
C LEU A 55 -2.11 -2.17 -15.23
N LEU A 56 -1.39 -1.05 -15.07
CA LEU A 56 -1.65 -0.12 -13.97
C LEU A 56 -3.01 0.55 -14.08
N GLU A 57 -3.45 0.94 -15.27
CA GLU A 57 -4.79 1.51 -15.47
C GLU A 57 -5.89 0.54 -15.07
N VAL A 58 -5.75 -0.75 -15.40
CA VAL A 58 -6.68 -1.80 -14.97
C VAL A 58 -6.67 -1.94 -13.45
N ILE A 59 -5.51 -1.98 -12.80
CA ILE A 59 -5.41 -2.09 -11.34
C ILE A 59 -6.02 -0.86 -10.64
N VAL A 60 -5.63 0.35 -11.05
CA VAL A 60 -6.15 1.60 -10.47
C VAL A 60 -7.64 1.74 -10.75
N GLY A 61 -8.10 1.36 -11.95
CA GLY A 61 -9.51 1.30 -12.32
C GLY A 61 -10.30 0.36 -11.42
N TYR A 62 -9.78 -0.83 -11.16
CA TYR A 62 -10.37 -1.80 -10.24
C TYR A 62 -10.47 -1.26 -8.81
N ILE A 63 -9.40 -0.65 -8.27
CA ILE A 63 -9.44 -0.02 -6.94
C ILE A 63 -10.47 1.11 -6.93
N ARG A 64 -10.50 1.96 -7.96
CA ARG A 64 -11.42 3.08 -8.06
C ARG A 64 -12.88 2.62 -8.08
N GLN A 65 -13.16 1.55 -8.81
CA GLN A 65 -14.49 0.96 -8.84
C GLN A 65 -14.89 0.42 -7.47
N GLN A 66 -14.03 -0.38 -6.82
CA GLN A 66 -14.31 -0.93 -5.48
C GLN A 66 -14.57 0.18 -4.45
N VAL A 67 -13.73 1.21 -4.43
CA VAL A 67 -13.90 2.34 -3.51
C VAL A 67 -15.22 3.06 -3.77
N ARG A 68 -15.59 3.24 -5.04
CA ARG A 68 -16.86 3.87 -5.41
C ARG A 68 -18.06 3.04 -4.97
N GLU A 69 -18.01 1.72 -5.16
CA GLU A 69 -19.09 0.80 -4.77
C GLU A 69 -19.29 0.78 -3.25
N ILE A 70 -18.20 0.79 -2.47
CA ILE A 70 -18.26 0.77 -1.00
C ILE A 70 -18.69 2.13 -0.44
N THR A 71 -18.08 3.22 -0.92
CA THR A 71 -18.29 4.56 -0.34
C THR A 71 -19.51 5.28 -0.91
N GLN A 72 -20.01 4.84 -2.07
CA GLN A 72 -21.05 5.53 -2.86
C GLN A 72 -20.71 7.01 -3.13
N GLN A 73 -19.41 7.32 -3.21
CA GLN A 73 -18.89 8.68 -3.28
C GLN A 73 -17.80 8.78 -4.35
N ASN A 74 -17.37 10.01 -4.68
CA ASN A 74 -16.19 10.21 -5.52
C ASN A 74 -14.97 9.51 -4.87
N PRO A 75 -14.40 8.47 -5.51
CA PRO A 75 -13.29 7.70 -4.97
C PRO A 75 -11.94 8.42 -5.10
N ASP A 76 -11.81 9.42 -5.99
CA ASP A 76 -10.52 10.05 -6.35
C ASP A 76 -9.67 10.53 -5.15
N PRO A 77 -10.24 11.16 -4.11
CA PRO A 77 -9.45 11.57 -2.95
C PRO A 77 -8.83 10.41 -2.16
N PHE A 78 -9.42 9.22 -2.25
CA PHE A 78 -8.98 8.04 -1.51
C PHE A 78 -7.98 7.19 -2.28
N ILE A 79 -7.92 7.33 -3.62
CA ILE A 79 -7.09 6.52 -4.50
C ILE A 79 -5.60 6.54 -4.11
N PRO A 80 -4.96 7.69 -3.82
CA PRO A 80 -3.53 7.69 -3.50
C PRO A 80 -3.20 6.85 -2.27
N PHE A 81 -4.05 6.89 -1.24
CA PHE A 81 -3.85 6.15 0.01
C PHE A 81 -4.25 4.68 -0.13
N LEU A 82 -5.51 4.41 -0.52
CA LEU A 82 -6.03 3.05 -0.63
C LEU A 82 -5.34 2.26 -1.74
N GLY A 83 -4.98 2.91 -2.85
CA GLY A 83 -4.25 2.29 -3.94
C GLY A 83 -2.84 1.86 -3.53
N THR A 84 -2.13 2.71 -2.76
CA THR A 84 -0.80 2.35 -2.24
C THR A 84 -0.88 1.20 -1.25
N LEU A 85 -1.85 1.22 -0.33
CA LEU A 85 -2.07 0.13 0.61
C LEU A 85 -2.39 -1.19 -0.11
N PHE A 86 -3.29 -1.13 -1.10
CA PHE A 86 -3.64 -2.28 -1.91
C PHE A 86 -2.41 -2.86 -2.61
N LEU A 87 -1.67 -2.04 -3.34
CA LEU A 87 -0.47 -2.48 -4.06
C LEU A 87 0.59 -3.06 -3.11
N PHE A 88 0.83 -2.41 -1.96
CA PHE A 88 1.77 -2.90 -0.95
C PHE A 88 1.38 -4.27 -0.41
N ILE A 89 0.12 -4.44 0.03
CA ILE A 89 -0.35 -5.70 0.61
C ILE A 89 -0.38 -6.81 -0.45
N SER A 90 -0.84 -6.50 -1.67
CA SER A 90 -0.90 -7.45 -2.78
C SER A 90 0.50 -7.92 -3.19
N ILE A 91 1.46 -7.01 -3.41
CA ILE A 91 2.83 -7.39 -3.77
C ILE A 91 3.49 -8.15 -2.62
N SER A 92 3.35 -7.69 -1.38
CA SER A 92 3.87 -8.39 -0.20
C SER A 92 3.37 -9.83 -0.14
N SER A 93 2.07 -10.04 -0.40
CA SER A 93 1.47 -11.36 -0.43
C SER A 93 1.94 -12.19 -1.62
N MET A 94 2.08 -11.61 -2.82
CA MET A 94 2.54 -12.34 -4.01
C MET A 94 3.98 -12.82 -3.89
N LEU A 95 4.85 -12.05 -3.24
CA LEU A 95 6.27 -12.40 -3.07
C LEU A 95 6.48 -13.60 -2.14
N THR A 96 5.46 -14.07 -1.41
CA THR A 96 5.52 -15.30 -0.59
C THR A 96 5.83 -16.56 -1.38
N ILE A 97 5.61 -16.55 -2.70
CA ILE A 97 6.00 -17.64 -3.59
C ILE A 97 7.54 -17.81 -3.69
N ILE A 98 8.31 -16.78 -3.34
CA ILE A 98 9.77 -16.81 -3.39
C ILE A 98 10.29 -17.51 -2.14
N PRO A 99 11.03 -18.63 -2.27
CA PRO A 99 11.57 -19.34 -1.11
C PRO A 99 12.54 -18.44 -0.34
N GLY A 100 12.36 -18.37 0.98
CA GLY A 100 13.15 -17.50 1.86
C GLY A 100 12.62 -16.08 2.05
N TYR A 101 11.59 -15.66 1.31
CA TYR A 101 10.92 -14.39 1.53
C TYR A 101 9.98 -14.46 2.75
N LYS A 102 10.11 -13.48 3.67
CA LYS A 102 9.18 -13.31 4.78
C LYS A 102 8.38 -12.03 4.53
N PRO A 103 7.06 -12.12 4.29
CA PRO A 103 6.27 -10.94 4.00
C PRO A 103 6.28 -9.99 5.20
N PRO A 104 6.48 -8.67 5.00
CA PRO A 104 6.32 -7.71 6.08
C PRO A 104 4.88 -7.73 6.64
N THR A 105 3.88 -8.11 5.82
CA THR A 105 2.51 -8.34 6.29
C THR A 105 2.34 -9.55 7.22
N GLY A 106 3.36 -10.42 7.36
CA GLY A 106 3.38 -11.47 8.37
C GLY A 106 3.78 -10.98 9.77
N SER A 107 4.23 -9.74 9.88
CA SER A 107 4.53 -9.08 11.15
C SER A 107 3.28 -8.44 11.74
N LEU A 108 3.08 -8.64 13.04
CA LEU A 108 2.03 -7.94 13.79
C LEU A 108 2.30 -6.44 13.83
N SER A 109 3.56 -6.03 14.00
CA SER A 109 3.95 -4.61 14.02
C SER A 109 3.53 -3.89 12.73
N THR A 110 3.83 -4.50 11.57
CA THR A 110 3.46 -3.92 10.26
C THR A 110 1.94 -3.86 10.09
N THR A 111 1.24 -4.94 10.43
CA THR A 111 -0.22 -5.00 10.29
C THR A 111 -0.92 -3.99 11.20
N SER A 112 -0.47 -3.87 12.45
CA SER A 112 -0.97 -2.88 13.41
C SER A 112 -0.67 -1.46 12.96
N ALA A 113 0.52 -1.18 12.43
CA ALA A 113 0.86 0.15 11.92
C ALA A 113 -0.05 0.55 10.74
N LEU A 114 -0.26 -0.33 9.77
CA LEU A 114 -1.17 -0.08 8.66
C LEU A 114 -2.62 0.12 9.13
N ALA A 115 -3.09 -0.69 10.08
CA ALA A 115 -4.42 -0.55 10.66
C ALA A 115 -4.62 0.80 11.36
N ILE A 116 -3.61 1.26 12.11
CA ILE A 116 -3.62 2.59 12.74
C ILE A 116 -3.66 3.69 11.68
N CYS A 117 -2.86 3.58 10.62
CA CYS A 117 -2.91 4.54 9.51
C CYS A 117 -4.31 4.64 8.89
N VAL A 118 -4.96 3.50 8.63
CA VAL A 118 -6.32 3.46 8.09
C VAL A 118 -7.34 4.03 9.08
N PHE A 119 -7.21 3.69 10.36
CA PHE A 119 -8.09 4.16 11.43
C PHE A 119 -8.12 5.68 11.54
N PHE A 120 -6.98 6.37 11.37
CA PHE A 120 -6.93 7.83 11.34
C PHE A 120 -7.27 8.41 9.97
N ALA A 121 -6.86 7.76 8.88
CA ALA A 121 -7.11 8.26 7.53
C ALA A 121 -8.61 8.39 7.23
N ILE A 122 -9.43 7.41 7.60
CA ILE A 122 -10.87 7.41 7.29
C ILE A 122 -11.59 8.64 7.91
N PRO A 123 -11.48 8.92 9.22
CA PRO A 123 -12.02 10.15 9.82
C PRO A 123 -11.45 11.42 9.20
N ILE A 124 -10.14 11.49 8.95
CA ILE A 124 -9.50 12.68 8.36
C ILE A 124 -10.09 12.97 6.97
N PHE A 125 -10.20 11.97 6.10
CA PHE A 125 -10.83 12.13 4.79
C PHE A 125 -12.32 12.50 4.90
N GLY A 126 -13.04 11.94 5.88
CA GLY A 126 -14.43 12.28 6.17
C GLY A 126 -14.62 13.75 6.59
N ILE A 127 -13.76 14.24 7.48
CA ILE A 127 -13.74 15.63 7.95
C ILE A 127 -13.31 16.58 6.84
N ALA A 128 -12.27 16.24 6.07
CA ALA A 128 -11.79 17.07 4.96
C ALA A 128 -12.87 17.30 3.89
N LYS A 129 -13.73 16.30 3.66
CA LYS A 129 -14.79 16.38 2.64
C LYS A 129 -16.07 17.08 3.11
N LYS A 130 -16.51 16.87 4.36
CA LYS A 130 -17.77 17.42 4.90
C LYS A 130 -17.58 18.67 5.78
N GLY A 131 -16.33 18.99 6.14
CA GLY A 131 -16.00 19.97 7.18
C GLY A 131 -16.29 19.44 8.58
N MET A 132 -15.57 19.93 9.60
CA MET A 132 -15.76 19.50 11.01
C MET A 132 -17.22 19.61 11.46
N ARG A 133 -17.90 20.73 11.16
CA ARG A 133 -19.31 20.93 11.52
C ARG A 133 -20.30 20.03 10.77
N GLY A 134 -19.96 19.58 9.56
CA GLY A 134 -20.78 18.64 8.78
C GLY A 134 -20.51 17.18 9.11
N TYR A 135 -19.33 16.87 9.63
CA TYR A 135 -18.97 15.54 10.12
C TYR A 135 -19.66 15.19 11.45
N PHE A 136 -19.71 16.14 12.39
CA PHE A 136 -20.35 15.95 13.71
C PHE A 136 -21.86 16.27 13.76
N LYS A 137 -22.47 16.70 12.64
CA LYS A 137 -23.93 16.98 12.57
C LYS A 137 -24.77 15.74 12.21
N HIS A 138 -24.14 14.58 12.04
CA HIS A 138 -24.79 13.28 11.86
C HIS A 138 -24.27 12.29 12.89
#